data_AF-A0A7C6ZIS3-F1
#
_entry.id   AF-A0A7C6ZIS3-F1
#
_cell.length_a   1.000
_cell.length_b   1.000
_cell.length_c   1.000
_cell.angle_alpha   90.00
_cell.angle_beta   90.00
_cell.angle_gamma   90.00
#
_symmetry.space_group_name_H-M   'P 1'
#
loop_
_entity.id
_entity.type
_entity.pdbx_description
1 polymer ?
#
loop_
_entity_poly.entity_id
_entity_poly.type
_entity_poly.pdbx_seq_one_letter_code
_entity_poly.pdbx_strand_id
1 'polypeptide(L)' 'MPSEGYIRRAYELCKTHNVLFLADEIQTGLGRTGKMFCCDWEGVVPDVYIIGKALGGGV' A
#
# COMPACT_ATOMS: atom_id res chain seq x y z
N MET A 1 5.41 13.14 -4.55
CA MET A 1 5.56 12.10 -3.51
C MET A 1 4.90 12.59 -2.24
N PRO A 2 4.19 11.74 -1.48
CA PRO A 2 3.71 12.11 -0.15
C PRO A 2 4.89 12.45 0.78
N SER A 3 4.62 13.14 1.88
CA SER A 3 5.62 13.41 2.90
C SER A 3 6.05 12.10 3.60
N GLU A 4 7.26 12.10 4.16
CA GLU A 4 7.77 10.95 4.89
C GLU A 4 6.83 10.55 6.05
N GLY A 5 6.59 9.25 6.21
CA GLY A 5 5.73 8.70 7.24
C GLY A 5 4.24 8.97 7.03
N TYR A 6 3.83 9.40 5.83
CA TYR A 6 2.42 9.67 5.55
C TYR A 6 1.58 8.39 5.59
N ILE A 7 2.06 7.30 4.98
CA ILE A 7 1.30 6.05 4.87
C ILE A 7 1.14 5.42 6.25
N ARG A 8 2.21 5.39 7.06
CA ARG A 8 2.18 4.90 8.43
C ARG A 8 1.21 5.68 9.30
N ARG A 9 1.25 7.01 9.26
CA ARG A 9 0.33 7.85 10.04
C ARG A 9 -1.13 7.65 9.62
N ALA A 10 -1.40 7.53 8.32
CA ALA A 10 -2.74 7.22 7.84
C ALA A 10 -3.23 5.85 8.32
N TYR A 11 -2.37 4.82 8.27
CA TYR A 11 -2.66 3.50 8.80
C TYR A 11 -2.97 3.52 10.30
N GLU A 12 -2.11 4.15 11.11
CA GLU A 12 -2.30 4.26 12.57
C GLU A 12 -3.62 4.97 12.92
N LEU A 13 -3.98 6.01 12.16
CA LEU A 13 -5.24 6.71 12.33
C LEU A 13 -6.44 5.79 12.04
N CYS A 14 -6.40 5.05 10.92
CA CYS A 14 -7.45 4.08 10.59
C CYS A 14 -7.60 3.01 11.69
N LYS A 15 -6.50 2.45 12.20
CA LYS A 15 -6.56 1.46 13.30
C LYS A 15 -7.15 2.05 14.58
N THR A 16 -6.79 3.29 14.92
CA THR A 16 -7.30 3.98 16.13
C THR A 16 -8.81 4.18 16.07
N HIS A 17 -9.37 4.40 14.88
CA HIS A 17 -10.80 4.68 14.69
C HIS A 17 -11.63 3.48 14.24
N ASN A 18 -11.07 2.26 14.24
CA ASN A 18 -11.73 1.06 13.73
C ASN A 18 -12.24 1.24 12.29
N VAL A 19 -11.40 1.84 11.45
CA VAL A 19 -11.65 2.04 10.01
C VAL A 19 -10.72 1.12 9.23
N LEU A 20 -11.23 0.47 8.19
CA LEU A 20 -10.42 -0.37 7.30
C LEU A 20 -9.42 0.48 6.50
N PHE A 21 -8.17 0.04 6.46
CA PHE A 21 -7.13 0.64 5.64
C PHE A 21 -6.91 -0.18 4.37
N LEU A 22 -7.21 0.42 3.22
CA LEU A 22 -7.08 -0.19 1.89
C LEU A 22 -5.85 0.40 1.18
N ALA A 23 -4.92 -0.44 0.76
CA ALA A 23 -3.82 -0.03 -0.10
C ALA A 23 -4.13 -0.35 -1.56
N ASP A 24 -4.35 0.68 -2.39
CA ASP A 24 -4.37 0.53 -3.84
C ASP A 24 -2.94 0.49 -4.36
N GLU A 25 -2.51 -0.72 -4.70
CA GLU A 25 -1.18 -1.05 -5.17
C GLU A 25 -1.25 -1.54 -6.63
N ILE A 26 -2.31 -1.21 -7.38
CA ILE A 26 -2.47 -1.60 -8.79
C ILE A 26 -1.26 -1.12 -9.60
N GLN A 27 -0.79 0.11 -9.37
CA GLN A 27 0.38 0.64 -10.08
C GLN A 27 1.71 0.37 -9.38
N THR A 28 1.71 0.44 -8.06
CA THR A 28 2.92 0.56 -7.24
C THR A 28 3.38 -0.76 -6.65
N GLY A 29 2.51 -1.77 -6.61
CA GLY A 29 2.82 -3.09 -6.12
C GLY A 29 3.63 -3.93 -7.11
N LEU A 30 3.86 -5.18 -6.73
CA LEU A 30 4.55 -6.19 -7.53
C LEU A 30 5.95 -5.74 -7.97
N GLY A 31 6.72 -5.17 -7.05
CA GLY A 31 8.12 -4.81 -7.29
C GLY A 31 8.33 -3.47 -8.00
N ARG A 32 7.26 -2.77 -8.43
CA ARG A 32 7.40 -1.54 -9.25
C ARG A 32 8.21 -0.45 -8.57
N THR A 33 8.13 -0.36 -7.25
CA THR A 33 8.82 0.66 -6.43
C THR A 33 10.11 0.13 -5.78
N GLY A 34 10.53 -1.11 -6.06
CA GLY A 34 11.71 -1.75 -5.46
C GLY A 34 11.44 -2.64 -4.24
N LYS A 35 10.22 -2.63 -3.69
CA LYS A 35 9.71 -3.60 -2.71
C LYS A 35 8.47 -4.32 -3.27
N MET A 36 8.05 -5.42 -2.63
CA MET A 36 6.88 -6.19 -3.10
C MET A 36 5.63 -5.31 -3.16
N PHE A 37 5.37 -4.54 -2.12
CA PHE A 37 4.36 -3.48 -2.09
C PHE A 37 4.99 -2.13 -1.72
N CYS A 38 4.41 -1.02 -2.16
CA CYS A 38 4.86 0.32 -1.80
C CYS A 38 4.74 0.57 -0.29
N CYS A 39 3.68 0.08 0.35
CA CYS A 39 3.48 0.22 1.80
C CYS A 39 4.57 -0.48 2.64
N ASP A 40 5.32 -1.44 2.07
CA ASP A 40 6.46 -2.10 2.72
C ASP A 40 7.62 -1.13 3.01
N TRP A 41 7.70 0.00 2.30
CA TRP A 41 8.69 1.05 2.59
C TRP A 41 8.45 1.69 3.96
N GLU A 42 7.20 1.73 4.40
CA GLU A 42 6.82 2.25 5.72
C GLU A 42 6.44 1.14 6.71
N GLY A 43 6.68 -0.12 6.37
CA GLY A 43 6.37 -1.26 7.25
C GLY A 43 4.89 -1.41 7.57
N VAL A 44 4.00 -0.97 6.67
CA VAL A 44 2.56 -1.03 6.83
C VAL A 44 2.00 -2.28 6.15
N VAL A 45 1.19 -3.05 6.88
CA VAL A 45 0.36 -4.13 6.34
C VAL A 45 -1.10 -3.67 6.38
N PRO A 46 -1.70 -3.31 5.22
CA PRO A 46 -3.08 -2.87 5.11
C PRO A 46 -4.05 -4.01 5.43
N ASP A 47 -5.30 -3.67 5.73
CA ASP A 47 -6.33 -4.70 5.95
C ASP A 47 -6.78 -5.31 4.61
N VAL A 48 -6.67 -4.56 3.51
CA VAL A 48 -6.99 -5.02 2.14
C VAL A 48 -5.99 -4.43 1.14
N TYR A 49 -5.58 -5.25 0.18
CA TYR A 49 -4.82 -4.83 -1.00
C TYR A 49 -5.70 -4.81 -2.24
N ILE A 50 -5.56 -3.77 -3.07
CA ILE A 50 -6.12 -3.74 -4.42
C ILE A 50 -4.95 -3.89 -5.40
N ILE A 51 -4.94 -4.97 -6.16
CA ILE A 51 -3.83 -5.34 -7.05
C ILE A 51 -4.34 -5.56 -8.47
N GLY A 52 -3.51 -5.21 -9.47
CA GLY A 52 -3.81 -5.35 -10.89
C GLY A 52 -2.57 -5.05 -11.74
N LYS A 53 -2.77 -4.56 -12.97
CA LYS A 53 -1.71 -4.22 -13.96
C LYS A 53 -0.66 -5.31 -14.10
N ALA A 54 0.47 -5.19 -13.39
CA ALA A 54 1.56 -6.15 -13.42
C ALA A 54 1.12 -7.55 -12.97
N LEU A 55 -0.01 -7.67 -12.27
CA LEU A 55 -0.58 -8.96 -11.85
C LEU A 55 -0.86 -9.88 -13.04
N GLY A 56 -1.33 -9.34 -14.16
CA GLY A 56 -1.58 -10.11 -15.38
C GLY A 56 -0.31 -10.44 -16.17
N GLY A 57 0.86 -9.89 -15.81
CA GLY A 57 2.06 -10.02 -16.62
C GLY A 57 1.93 -9.41 -18.03
N GLY A 58 0.95 -8.51 -18.24
CA GLY A 58 0.68 -7.87 -19.53
C GLY A 58 -0.44 -8.51 -20.36
N VAL A 59 -1.21 -9.45 -19.79
CA VAL A 59 -2.43 -10.02 -20.39
C VAL A 59 -3.70 -9.28 -19.98
#